data_AF-X1PV40-F1
#
_entry.id   AF-X1PV40-F1
#
_cell.length_a   1.000
_cell.length_b   1.000
_cell.length_c   1.000
_cell.angle_alpha   90.00
_cell.angle_beta   90.00
_cell.angle_gamma   90.00
#
_symmetry.space_group_name_H-M   'P 1'
#
loop_
_entity.id
_entity.type
_entity.pdbx_description
1 polymer ?
#
loop_
_entity_poly.entity_id
_entity_poly.type
_entity_poly.pdbx_seq_one_letter_code
_entity_poly.pdbx_strand_id
1 'polypeptide(L)'
;SNYTGDLSALCGCFNKSAIGAAAGLTYLLGGKEREINNAINAVAANMTGVICDGAKYSCTLKAMTAAGIAMESALMSVNGIKIPPDGIVAEKPKDTMKNIGMISYSMAQTDMTIVKILQNLELTLENN
;
A
#
# COMPACT_ATOMS: atom_id res chain seq x y z
N SER A 1 -11.71 -1.07 -5.61
CA SER A 1 -11.69 0.28 -5.00
C SER A 1 -11.79 1.31 -6.11
N ASN A 2 -12.89 2.07 -6.17
CA ASN A 2 -13.15 3.09 -7.20
C ASN A 2 -12.36 4.40 -6.98
N TYR A 3 -11.18 4.32 -6.37
CA TYR A 3 -10.41 5.47 -5.89
C TYR A 3 -8.95 5.48 -6.38
N THR A 4 -8.56 4.47 -7.17
CA THR A 4 -7.26 4.37 -7.81
C THR A 4 -7.57 4.32 -9.31
N GLY A 5 -7.15 5.33 -10.08
CA GLY A 5 -7.37 5.37 -11.53
C GLY A 5 -6.75 4.17 -12.26
N ASP A 6 -7.08 3.98 -13.54
CA ASP A 6 -6.71 2.80 -14.35
C ASP A 6 -5.19 2.57 -14.45
N LEU A 7 -4.39 3.60 -14.20
CA LEU A 7 -2.95 3.50 -13.97
C LEU A 7 -2.57 4.40 -12.78
N SER A 8 -1.84 3.85 -11.81
CA SER A 8 -1.38 4.57 -10.64
C SER A 8 0.09 4.24 -10.41
N ALA A 9 0.89 5.27 -10.15
CA ALA A 9 2.27 5.10 -9.71
C ALA A 9 2.34 4.41 -8.34
N LEU A 10 1.26 4.33 -7.56
CA LEU A 10 1.21 3.53 -6.34
C LEU A 10 1.03 2.05 -6.67
N CYS A 11 1.76 1.19 -5.94
CA CYS A 11 1.63 -0.24 -6.11
C CYS A 11 0.27 -0.72 -5.58
N GLY A 12 -0.67 -0.89 -6.51
CA GLY A 12 -2.05 -1.27 -6.20
C GLY A 12 -2.18 -2.70 -5.68
N CYS A 13 -1.41 -3.65 -6.24
CA CYS A 13 -1.32 -5.03 -5.74
C CYS A 13 -0.91 -5.05 -4.26
N PHE A 14 0.05 -4.19 -3.95
CA PHE A 14 0.70 -4.16 -2.66
C PHE A 14 -0.17 -3.53 -1.57
N ASN A 15 -0.69 -2.34 -1.81
CA ASN A 15 -1.61 -1.69 -0.86
C ASN A 15 -2.87 -2.52 -0.61
N LYS A 16 -3.46 -3.12 -1.67
CA LYS A 16 -4.69 -3.92 -1.52
C LYS A 16 -4.44 -5.24 -0.80
N SER A 17 -3.36 -5.95 -1.11
CA SER A 17 -3.04 -7.23 -0.47
C SER A 17 -2.68 -7.04 1.00
N ALA A 18 -1.84 -6.06 1.34
CA ALA A 18 -1.43 -5.82 2.72
C ALA A 18 -2.63 -5.44 3.62
N ILE A 19 -3.51 -4.55 3.14
CA ILE A 19 -4.71 -4.12 3.88
C ILE A 19 -5.67 -5.28 4.11
N GLY A 20 -5.94 -6.08 3.06
CA GLY A 20 -6.79 -7.27 3.18
C GLY A 20 -6.19 -8.33 4.11
N ALA A 21 -4.90 -8.58 3.98
CA ALA A 21 -4.17 -9.52 4.84
C ALA A 21 -4.19 -9.06 6.30
N ALA A 22 -3.93 -7.79 6.59
CA ALA A 22 -3.95 -7.26 7.96
C ALA A 22 -5.34 -7.38 8.59
N ALA A 23 -6.41 -7.07 7.84
CA ALA A 23 -7.77 -7.25 8.31
C ALA A 23 -8.08 -8.72 8.64
N GLY A 24 -7.72 -9.65 7.73
CA GLY A 24 -7.91 -11.08 7.94
C GLY A 24 -7.10 -11.64 9.11
N LEU A 25 -5.82 -11.27 9.20
CA LEU A 25 -4.94 -11.66 10.31
C LEU A 25 -5.46 -11.14 11.64
N THR A 26 -5.88 -9.88 11.70
CA THR A 26 -6.45 -9.27 12.91
C THR A 26 -7.70 -10.02 13.36
N TYR A 27 -8.58 -10.39 12.42
CA TYR A 27 -9.76 -11.20 12.71
C TYR A 27 -9.40 -12.58 13.27
N LEU A 28 -8.45 -13.28 12.64
CA LEU A 28 -7.98 -14.61 13.09
C LEU A 28 -7.32 -14.57 14.46
N LEU A 29 -6.67 -13.46 14.81
CA LEU A 29 -6.06 -13.22 16.13
C LEU A 29 -7.09 -12.79 17.20
N GLY A 30 -8.39 -12.82 16.90
CA GLY A 30 -9.46 -12.49 17.84
C GLY A 30 -9.79 -10.98 17.94
N GLY A 31 -9.19 -10.16 17.07
CA GLY A 31 -9.53 -8.74 16.94
C GLY A 31 -10.95 -8.54 16.40
N LYS A 32 -11.59 -7.46 16.84
CA LYS A 32 -12.93 -7.08 16.38
C LYS A 32 -12.81 -5.94 15.36
N GLU A 33 -13.95 -5.40 14.94
CA GLU A 33 -14.03 -4.31 13.96
C GLU A 33 -13.09 -3.14 14.28
N ARG A 34 -12.96 -2.77 15.56
CA ARG A 34 -12.08 -1.68 15.98
C ARG A 34 -10.61 -2.00 15.69
N GLU A 35 -10.14 -3.18 16.10
CA GLU A 35 -8.76 -3.61 15.86
C GLU A 35 -8.48 -3.78 14.38
N ILE A 36 -9.45 -4.30 13.61
CA ILE A 36 -9.34 -4.41 12.15
C ILE A 36 -9.16 -3.03 11.52
N ASN A 37 -9.99 -2.05 11.91
CA ASN A 37 -9.88 -0.68 11.39
C ASN A 37 -8.52 -0.05 11.77
N ASN A 38 -8.03 -0.27 12.98
CA ASN A 38 -6.72 0.19 13.41
C ASN A 38 -5.59 -0.44 12.58
N ALA A 39 -5.67 -1.75 12.31
CA ALA A 39 -4.67 -2.46 11.51
C ALA A 39 -4.63 -1.95 10.08
N ILE A 40 -5.80 -1.68 9.48
CA ILE A 40 -5.88 -1.08 8.14
C ILE A 40 -5.21 0.29 8.11
N ASN A 41 -5.49 1.14 9.10
CA ASN A 41 -4.86 2.46 9.20
C ASN A 41 -3.35 2.36 9.43
N ALA A 42 -2.88 1.39 10.21
CA ALA A 42 -1.46 1.16 10.43
C ALA A 42 -0.72 0.74 9.15
N VAL A 43 -1.30 -0.17 8.36
CA VAL A 43 -0.76 -0.54 7.04
C VAL A 43 -0.72 0.68 6.12
N ALA A 44 -1.81 1.44 6.06
CA ALA A 44 -1.91 2.64 5.24
C ALA A 44 -0.86 3.70 5.61
N ALA A 45 -0.62 3.92 6.90
CA ALA A 45 0.41 4.84 7.41
C ALA A 45 1.81 4.46 6.92
N ASN A 46 2.12 3.16 6.94
CA ASN A 46 3.45 2.64 6.65
C ASN A 46 3.75 2.61 5.13
N MET A 47 2.75 2.27 4.31
CA MET A 47 3.01 1.76 2.95
C MET A 47 2.51 2.62 1.79
N THR A 48 1.88 3.77 2.08
CA THR A 48 1.27 4.61 1.03
C THR A 48 2.25 5.00 -0.09
N GLY A 49 3.54 5.14 0.18
CA GLY A 49 4.55 5.58 -0.80
C GLY A 49 5.17 4.51 -1.69
N VAL A 50 4.75 3.24 -1.61
CA VAL A 50 5.38 2.17 -2.42
C VAL A 50 4.99 2.30 -3.88
N ILE A 51 5.99 2.51 -4.75
CA ILE A 51 5.81 2.77 -6.17
C ILE A 51 5.67 1.46 -6.98
N CYS A 52 4.75 1.47 -7.95
CA CYS A 52 4.63 0.45 -9.00
C CYS A 52 5.64 0.75 -10.12
N ASP A 53 6.72 -0.02 -10.19
CA ASP A 53 7.82 0.15 -11.15
C ASP A 53 7.81 -0.90 -12.27
N GLY A 54 6.75 -1.73 -12.37
CA GLY A 54 6.62 -2.75 -13.40
C GLY A 54 7.65 -3.88 -13.37
N ALA A 55 8.53 -3.94 -12.36
CA ALA A 55 9.63 -4.91 -12.34
C ALA A 55 9.23 -6.25 -11.71
N LYS A 56 9.70 -7.36 -12.30
CA LYS A 56 9.34 -8.72 -11.87
C LYS A 56 9.86 -9.05 -10.47
N TYR A 57 11.15 -8.81 -10.21
CA TYR A 57 11.77 -9.14 -8.92
C TYR A 57 11.36 -8.20 -7.79
N SER A 58 11.24 -6.90 -8.06
CA SER A 58 10.82 -5.93 -7.04
C SER A 58 9.38 -6.19 -6.58
N CYS A 59 8.52 -6.74 -7.45
CA CYS A 59 7.16 -7.15 -7.08
C CYS A 59 7.15 -8.25 -6.01
N THR A 60 7.99 -9.27 -6.13
CA THR A 60 8.15 -10.32 -5.11
C THR A 60 8.68 -9.76 -3.79
N LEU A 61 9.73 -8.93 -3.86
CA LEU A 61 10.31 -8.33 -2.65
C LEU A 61 9.31 -7.42 -1.94
N LYS A 62 8.58 -6.59 -2.71
CA LYS A 62 7.48 -5.78 -2.19
C LYS A 62 6.51 -6.72 -1.49
N ALA A 63 5.92 -7.70 -2.18
CA ALA A 63 4.94 -8.63 -1.59
C ALA A 63 5.39 -9.27 -0.26
N MET A 64 6.67 -9.65 -0.12
CA MET A 64 7.22 -10.14 1.15
C MET A 64 7.14 -9.09 2.26
N THR A 65 7.54 -7.86 1.97
CA THR A 65 7.43 -6.72 2.90
C THR A 65 5.97 -6.43 3.29
N ALA A 66 5.01 -6.57 2.36
CA ALA A 66 3.57 -6.42 2.70
C ALA A 66 3.14 -7.43 3.73
N ALA A 67 3.52 -8.70 3.56
CA ALA A 67 3.14 -9.76 4.48
C ALA A 67 3.68 -9.48 5.89
N GLY A 68 4.93 -9.02 5.99
CA GLY A 68 5.53 -8.59 7.26
C GLY A 68 4.75 -7.46 7.92
N ILE A 69 4.48 -6.39 7.18
CA ILE A 69 3.78 -5.20 7.71
C ILE A 69 2.32 -5.51 8.04
N ALA A 70 1.65 -6.37 7.29
CA ALA A 70 0.30 -6.82 7.60
C ALA A 70 0.25 -7.57 8.94
N MET A 71 1.21 -8.48 9.18
CA MET A 71 1.33 -9.19 10.44
C MET A 71 1.65 -8.25 11.60
N GLU A 72 2.62 -7.35 11.42
CA GLU A 72 3.00 -6.36 12.42
C GLU A 72 1.81 -5.45 12.79
N SER A 73 1.10 -4.92 11.79
CA SER A 73 -0.07 -4.05 11.99
C SER A 73 -1.22 -4.76 12.70
N ALA A 74 -1.43 -6.05 12.38
CA ALA A 74 -2.42 -6.88 13.04
C ALA A 74 -2.05 -7.12 14.50
N LEU A 75 -0.80 -7.52 14.78
CA LEU A 75 -0.28 -7.74 16.13
C LEU A 75 -0.34 -6.45 16.98
N MET A 76 0.06 -5.32 16.42
CA MET A 76 -0.06 -4.02 17.11
C MET A 76 -1.51 -3.76 17.52
N SER A 77 -2.45 -3.93 16.58
CA SER A 77 -3.85 -3.61 16.80
C SER A 77 -4.52 -4.51 17.82
N VAL A 78 -4.29 -5.83 17.77
CA VAL A 78 -4.85 -6.76 18.78
C VAL A 78 -4.27 -6.55 20.17
N ASN A 79 -3.03 -6.04 20.26
CA ASN A 79 -2.41 -5.64 21.53
C ASN A 79 -2.83 -4.23 21.99
N GLY A 80 -3.82 -3.62 21.34
CA GLY A 80 -4.37 -2.31 21.72
C GLY A 80 -3.52 -1.11 21.29
N ILE A 81 -2.48 -1.32 20.48
CA ILE A 81 -1.65 -0.25 19.92
C ILE A 81 -2.33 0.28 18.65
N LYS A 82 -2.67 1.57 18.65
CA LYS A 82 -3.23 2.25 17.47
C LYS A 82 -2.36 3.43 17.08
N ILE A 83 -2.28 3.68 15.78
CA ILE A 83 -1.69 4.91 15.26
C ILE A 83 -2.75 6.02 15.40
N PRO A 84 -2.41 7.19 15.99
CA PRO A 84 -3.33 8.32 16.01
C PRO A 84 -3.56 8.86 14.59
N PRO A 85 -4.66 9.58 14.34
CA PRO A 85 -4.81 10.35 13.11
C PRO A 85 -3.65 11.35 12.98
N ASP A 86 -2.81 11.15 11.97
CA ASP A 86 -1.64 11.96 11.70
C ASP A 86 -1.26 11.90 10.22
N GLY A 87 -0.78 13.01 9.68
CA GLY A 87 -0.44 13.16 8.26
C GLY A 87 -1.60 12.77 7.34
N ILE A 88 -1.39 11.70 6.57
CA ILE A 88 -2.36 11.20 5.59
C ILE A 88 -3.41 10.24 6.19
N VAL A 89 -3.23 9.82 7.44
CA VAL A 89 -4.11 8.87 8.14
C VAL A 89 -5.21 9.62 8.88
N ALA A 90 -6.45 9.21 8.64
CA ALA A 90 -7.63 9.71 9.34
C ALA A 90 -8.12 8.71 10.39
N GLU A 91 -9.01 9.15 11.28
CA GLU A 91 -9.62 8.28 12.31
C GLU A 91 -10.33 7.07 11.67
N LYS A 92 -10.99 7.26 10.53
CA LYS A 92 -11.67 6.20 9.80
C LYS A 92 -10.83 5.72 8.62
N PRO A 93 -10.64 4.40 8.44
CA PRO A 93 -9.90 3.84 7.31
C PRO A 93 -10.41 4.30 5.95
N LYS A 94 -11.71 4.48 5.80
CA LYS A 94 -12.33 4.98 4.56
C LYS A 94 -11.79 6.35 4.16
N ASP A 95 -11.57 7.23 5.13
CA ASP A 95 -11.09 8.59 4.88
C ASP A 95 -9.57 8.60 4.63
N THR A 96 -8.81 7.75 5.32
CA THR A 96 -7.41 7.46 4.98
C THR A 96 -7.28 7.00 3.52
N MET A 97 -8.14 6.08 3.08
CA MET A 97 -8.13 5.59 1.69
C MET A 97 -8.50 6.66 0.67
N LYS A 98 -9.33 7.65 1.02
CA LYS A 98 -9.57 8.81 0.15
C LYS A 98 -8.33 9.68 0.03
N ASN A 99 -7.61 9.93 1.13
CA ASN A 99 -6.37 10.70 1.12
C ASN A 99 -5.31 10.00 0.24
N ILE A 100 -5.17 8.67 0.37
CA ILE A 100 -4.31 7.86 -0.50
C ILE A 100 -4.75 7.94 -1.96
N GLY A 101 -6.06 7.91 -2.23
CA GLY A 101 -6.62 8.11 -3.56
C GLY A 101 -6.22 9.45 -4.16
N MET A 102 -6.34 10.54 -3.39
CA MET A 102 -5.90 11.88 -3.83
C MET A 102 -4.42 11.90 -4.20
N ILE A 103 -3.56 11.31 -3.37
CA ILE A 103 -2.11 11.19 -3.66
C ILE A 103 -1.89 10.41 -4.94
N SER A 104 -2.54 9.26 -5.09
CA SER A 104 -2.47 8.43 -6.29
C SER A 104 -2.79 9.23 -7.56
N TYR A 105 -3.85 10.03 -7.55
CA TYR A 105 -4.22 10.85 -8.69
C TYR A 105 -3.21 11.97 -8.98
N SER A 106 -2.58 12.52 -7.94
CA SER A 106 -1.53 13.55 -8.09
C SER A 106 -0.21 13.02 -8.65
N MET A 107 -0.02 11.70 -8.74
CA MET A 107 1.24 11.07 -9.20
C MET A 107 1.31 10.82 -10.72
N ALA A 108 0.49 11.48 -11.54
CA ALA A 108 0.50 11.29 -13.00
C ALA A 108 1.89 11.55 -13.63
N GLN A 109 2.63 12.55 -13.13
CA GLN A 109 4.00 12.82 -13.61
C GLN A 109 4.99 11.72 -13.23
N THR A 110 4.84 11.13 -12.04
CA THR A 110 5.64 10.00 -11.58
C THR A 110 5.42 8.79 -12.48
N ASP A 111 4.17 8.51 -12.82
CA ASP A 111 3.78 7.42 -13.71
C ASP A 111 4.45 7.55 -15.10
N MET A 112 4.38 8.73 -15.71
CA MET A 112 5.09 9.01 -16.97
C MET A 112 6.61 8.85 -16.86
N THR A 113 7.19 9.18 -15.71
CA THR A 113 8.64 9.05 -15.48
C THR A 113 9.05 7.58 -15.38
N ILE A 114 8.24 6.75 -14.71
CA ILE A 114 8.45 5.30 -14.60
C ILE A 114 8.44 4.66 -15.99
N VAL A 115 7.45 4.99 -16.82
CA VAL A 115 7.37 4.48 -18.21
C VAL A 115 8.62 4.83 -19.01
N LYS A 116 9.12 6.07 -18.92
CA LYS A 116 10.35 6.48 -19.59
C LYS A 116 11.57 5.69 -19.12
N ILE A 117 11.68 5.43 -17.83
CA ILE A 117 12.77 4.61 -17.27
C ILE A 117 12.72 3.19 -17.84
N LEU A 118 11.53 2.58 -17.89
CA LEU A 118 11.35 1.23 -18.43
C LEU A 118 11.73 1.15 -19.91
N GLN A 119 11.28 2.10 -20.73
CA GLN A 119 11.62 2.17 -22.16
C GLN A 119 13.14 2.32 -22.38
N ASN A 120 13.80 3.17 -21.60
CA ASN A 120 15.25 3.34 -21.70
C ASN A 120 16.02 2.05 -21.31
N LEU A 121 15.49 1.29 -20.35
CA LEU A 121 16.09 0.03 -19.94
C LEU A 121 15.96 -1.03 -21.03
N GLU A 122 14.80 -1.15 -21.68
CA GLU A 122 14.59 -2.06 -22.81
C GLU A 122 15.55 -1.75 -23.97
N LEU A 123 15.68 -0.48 -24.35
CA LEU A 123 16.65 -0.05 -25.36
C LEU A 123 18.10 -0.40 -24.99
N THR A 124 18.45 -0.34 -23.70
CA THR A 124 19.80 -0.70 -23.23
C THR A 124 20.06 -2.20 -23.32
N LEU A 125 19.01 -3.02 -23.15
CA LEU A 125 19.10 -4.48 -23.26
C LEU A 125 19.12 -4.95 -24.72
N GLU A 126 18.46 -4.25 -25.64
CA GLU A 126 18.50 -4.56 -27.07
C GLU A 126 19.83 -4.17 -27.74
N ASN A 127 20.56 -3.22 -27.17
CA ASN A 127 21.86 -2.74 -27.68
C ASN A 127 23.08 -3.43 -27.04
N ASN A 128 22.88 -4.45 -26.19
CA ASN A 128 23.93 -5.31 -25.62
C ASN A 128 23.75 -6.76 -26.09
#